data_AF-A0A942H1G0-F1
#
_entry.id   AF-A0A942H1G0-F1
#
_cell.length_a   1.000
_cell.length_b   1.000
_cell.length_c   1.000
_cell.angle_alpha   90.00
_cell.angle_beta   90.00
_cell.angle_gamma   90.00
#
_symmetry.space_group_name_H-M   'P 1'
#
loop_
_entity.id
_entity.type
_entity.pdbx_description
1 polymer ?
#
loop_
_entity_poly.entity_id
_entity_poly.type
_entity_poly.pdbx_seq_one_letter_code
_entity_poly.pdbx_strand_id
1 'polypeptide(L)'
;MTDTPEKKNKVIVGFVCQRSIPIQDMIDEHKALLDDPEVKVVILPCSGMVKPTQMEMALTKGADATFVCGCAIGDCHYRTGNLMIRARLEGERNPKLRKTTDKRKVGMFFFTMKDKSPFLEALKGFKESVAALGQS
;
A
#
# COMPACT_ATOMS: atom_id res chain seq x y z
N MET A 1 27.11 -21.08 20.21
CA MET A 1 25.98 -20.22 20.56
C MET A 1 26.19 -18.88 19.89
N THR A 2 25.72 -18.75 18.66
CA THR A 2 25.60 -17.47 17.96
C THR A 2 24.22 -17.47 17.36
N ASP A 3 23.25 -17.03 18.16
CA ASP A 3 21.89 -16.81 17.70
C ASP A 3 21.99 -15.66 16.68
N THR A 4 21.97 -16.01 15.40
CA THR A 4 21.95 -15.04 14.33
C THR A 4 20.52 -14.52 14.30
N PRO A 5 20.26 -13.21 14.47
CA PRO A 5 18.90 -12.72 14.53
C PRO A 5 18.20 -13.10 13.22
N GLU A 6 17.20 -13.99 13.31
CA GLU A 6 16.39 -14.38 12.16
C GLU A 6 15.83 -13.10 11.52
N LYS A 7 16.22 -12.87 10.27
CA LYS A 7 15.82 -11.70 9.50
C LYS A 7 14.31 -11.79 9.27
N LYS A 8 13.53 -11.19 10.16
CA LYS A 8 12.07 -11.14 10.06
C LYS A 8 11.70 -10.63 8.66
N ASN A 9 11.06 -11.49 7.89
CA ASN A 9 10.72 -11.19 6.50
C ASN A 9 9.74 -10.02 6.50
N LYS A 10 10.16 -8.88 5.95
CA LYS A 10 9.34 -7.67 6.00
C LYS A 10 8.25 -7.79 4.95
N VAL A 11 6.99 -7.84 5.36
CA VAL A 11 5.88 -8.01 4.42
C VAL A 11 5.07 -6.74 4.35
N ILE A 12 4.99 -6.16 3.15
CA ILE A 12 4.10 -5.03 2.87
C ILE A 12 2.98 -5.50 1.95
N VAL A 13 1.74 -5.14 2.31
CA VAL A 13 0.55 -5.45 1.51
C VAL A 13 0.03 -4.19 0.84
N GLY A 14 0.07 -4.16 -0.49
CA GLY A 14 -0.45 -3.08 -1.32
C GLY A 14 -1.85 -3.36 -1.85
N PHE A 15 -2.77 -2.40 -1.76
CA PHE A 15 -4.06 -2.45 -2.43
C PHE A 15 -4.01 -1.53 -3.65
N VAL A 16 -3.98 -2.11 -4.85
CA VAL A 16 -3.62 -1.38 -6.07
C VAL A 16 -4.81 -1.30 -7.03
N CYS A 17 -5.15 -0.08 -7.44
CA CYS A 17 -6.08 0.15 -8.54
C CYS A 17 -5.45 -0.34 -9.86
N GLN A 18 -6.15 -1.21 -10.59
CA GLN A 18 -5.66 -1.79 -11.86
C GLN A 18 -5.36 -0.77 -12.96
N ARG A 19 -5.79 0.49 -12.81
CA ARG A 19 -5.56 1.60 -13.76
C ARG A 19 -4.66 2.70 -13.21
N SER A 20 -4.05 2.51 -12.04
CA SER A 20 -3.22 3.54 -11.41
C SER A 20 -1.77 3.53 -11.87
N ILE A 21 -1.23 2.35 -12.13
CA ILE A 21 0.14 2.07 -12.57
C ILE A 21 0.06 0.79 -13.43
N PRO A 22 1.10 0.45 -14.22
CA PRO A 22 1.10 -0.78 -15.02
C PRO A 22 1.35 -2.01 -14.14
N ILE A 23 0.54 -2.21 -13.08
CA ILE A 23 0.79 -3.19 -12.02
C ILE A 23 0.86 -4.62 -12.55
N GLN A 24 0.11 -4.95 -13.60
CA GLN A 24 0.11 -6.26 -14.24
C GLN A 24 1.47 -6.65 -14.80
N ASP A 25 2.25 -5.68 -15.28
CA ASP A 25 3.60 -5.88 -15.83
C ASP A 25 4.68 -5.81 -14.74
N MET A 26 4.27 -5.60 -13.48
CA MET A 26 5.16 -5.37 -12.34
C MET A 26 5.10 -6.50 -11.31
N ILE A 27 4.27 -7.52 -11.52
CA ILE A 27 4.05 -8.61 -10.57
C ILE A 27 4.38 -9.99 -11.15
N ASP A 28 4.70 -10.92 -10.26
CA ASP A 28 4.77 -12.34 -10.58
C ASP A 28 3.39 -13.04 -10.48
N GLU A 29 3.38 -14.34 -10.74
CA GLU A 29 2.21 -15.22 -10.61
C GLU A 29 1.63 -15.29 -9.19
N HIS A 30 2.44 -15.00 -8.17
CA HIS A 30 2.07 -14.99 -6.76
C HIS A 30 1.64 -13.60 -6.25
N LYS A 31 1.55 -12.61 -7.15
CA LYS A 31 1.20 -11.21 -6.84
C LYS A 31 2.25 -10.50 -5.98
N ALA A 32 3.51 -10.93 -6.00
CA ALA A 32 4.62 -10.15 -5.47
C ALA A 32 5.18 -9.22 -6.56
N LEU A 33 5.72 -8.05 -6.18
CA LEU A 33 6.38 -7.17 -7.14
C LEU A 33 7.69 -7.79 -7.63
N LEU A 34 7.95 -7.69 -8.94
CA LEU A 34 9.20 -8.15 -9.55
C LEU A 34 10.42 -7.37 -9.03
N ASP A 35 10.27 -6.06 -8.88
CA ASP A 35 11.32 -5.16 -8.37
C ASP A 35 11.49 -5.25 -6.84
N ASP A 36 10.52 -5.82 -6.12
CA ASP A 36 10.53 -5.93 -4.65
C ASP A 36 9.65 -7.10 -4.13
N PRO A 37 10.20 -8.33 -4.06
CA PRO A 37 9.42 -9.52 -3.69
C PRO A 37 8.84 -9.52 -2.26
N GLU A 38 9.29 -8.62 -1.40
CA GLU A 38 8.74 -8.40 -0.05
C GLU A 38 7.36 -7.69 -0.08
N VAL A 39 6.98 -7.13 -1.23
CA VAL A 39 5.74 -6.42 -1.43
C VAL A 39 4.75 -7.29 -2.19
N LYS A 40 3.65 -7.65 -1.53
CA LYS A 40 2.54 -8.38 -2.14
C LYS A 40 1.37 -7.44 -2.41
N VAL A 41 0.70 -7.63 -3.54
CA VAL A 41 -0.39 -6.74 -3.95
C VAL A 41 -1.73 -7.47 -4.08
N VAL A 42 -2.78 -6.74 -3.74
CA VAL A 42 -4.17 -7.06 -4.03
C VAL A 42 -4.65 -6.07 -5.06
N ILE A 43 -4.94 -6.56 -6.27
CA ILE A 43 -5.38 -5.72 -7.39
C ILE A 43 -6.90 -5.62 -7.36
N LEU A 44 -7.41 -4.40 -7.49
CA LEU A 44 -8.83 -4.08 -7.48
C LEU A 44 -9.16 -3.20 -8.69
N PRO A 45 -10.42 -3.22 -9.19
CA PRO A 45 -10.83 -2.32 -10.26
C PRO A 45 -10.59 -0.84 -9.94
N CYS A 46 -10.76 -0.45 -8.67
CA CYS A 46 -10.61 0.92 -8.20
C CYS A 46 -10.14 0.96 -6.74
N SER A 47 -9.30 1.95 -6.40
CA SER A 47 -8.88 2.19 -5.01
C SER A 47 -10.03 2.59 -4.09
N GLY A 48 -11.12 3.13 -4.63
CA GLY A 48 -12.34 3.45 -3.87
C GLY A 48 -13.06 2.23 -3.28
N MET A 49 -12.77 1.02 -3.79
CA MET A 49 -13.29 -0.24 -3.25
C MET A 49 -12.55 -0.70 -1.99
N VAL A 50 -11.36 -0.13 -1.72
CA VAL A 50 -10.59 -0.45 -0.52
C VAL A 50 -11.34 0.04 0.70
N LYS A 51 -11.53 -0.88 1.66
CA LYS A 51 -12.04 -0.56 3.00
C LYS A 51 -10.84 -0.44 3.95
N PRO A 52 -10.76 0.60 4.79
CA PRO A 52 -9.67 0.70 5.78
C PRO A 52 -9.53 -0.55 6.66
N THR A 53 -10.63 -1.24 6.96
CA THR A 53 -10.62 -2.50 7.71
C THR A 53 -9.83 -3.63 7.02
N GLN A 54 -9.75 -3.64 5.69
CA GLN A 54 -8.93 -4.62 4.96
C GLN A 54 -7.43 -4.33 5.16
N MET A 55 -7.05 -3.05 5.19
CA MET A 55 -5.68 -2.61 5.46
C MET A 55 -5.29 -2.96 6.90
N GLU A 56 -6.18 -2.69 7.86
CA GLU A 56 -5.96 -3.04 9.27
C GLU A 56 -5.87 -4.54 9.52
N MET A 57 -6.68 -5.33 8.80
CA MET A 57 -6.62 -6.78 8.89
C MET A 57 -5.26 -7.31 8.41
N ALA A 58 -4.68 -6.72 7.36
CA ALA A 58 -3.34 -7.11 6.91
C ALA A 58 -2.27 -6.78 7.95
N LEU A 59 -2.33 -5.59 8.59
CA LEU A 59 -1.44 -5.25 9.71
C LEU A 59 -1.58 -6.25 10.87
N THR A 60 -2.82 -6.59 11.25
CA THR A 60 -3.11 -7.55 12.33
C THR A 60 -2.61 -8.96 12.01
N LYS A 61 -2.58 -9.34 10.72
CA LYS A 61 -2.05 -10.62 10.24
C LYS A 61 -0.51 -10.65 10.13
N GLY A 62 0.17 -9.60 10.56
CA GLY A 62 1.63 -9.56 10.64
C GLY A 62 2.32 -8.79 9.52
N ALA A 63 1.58 -8.10 8.64
CA ALA A 63 2.21 -7.16 7.70
C ALA A 63 2.83 -5.98 8.48
N ASP A 64 4.05 -5.58 8.11
CA ASP A 64 4.73 -4.46 8.77
C ASP A 64 4.11 -3.11 8.36
N ALA A 65 3.57 -3.05 7.14
CA ALA A 65 2.82 -1.91 6.63
C ALA A 65 1.82 -2.31 5.54
N THR A 66 0.88 -1.41 5.28
CA THR A 66 -0.02 -1.48 4.13
C THR A 66 -0.01 -0.18 3.36
N PHE A 67 -0.39 -0.22 2.09
CA PHE A 67 -0.63 0.99 1.32
C PHE A 67 -1.78 0.82 0.36
N VAL A 68 -2.32 1.96 -0.10
CA VAL A 68 -3.22 2.00 -1.25
C VAL A 68 -2.57 2.77 -2.39
N CYS A 69 -2.68 2.25 -3.61
CA CYS A 69 -2.30 2.95 -4.84
C CYS A 69 -3.54 3.22 -5.69
N GLY A 70 -3.82 4.49 -5.94
CA GLY A 70 -4.93 4.97 -6.76
C GLY A 70 -4.47 5.75 -7.97
N CYS A 71 -5.39 6.03 -8.90
CA CYS A 71 -5.10 6.94 -10.00
C CYS A 71 -4.74 8.34 -9.46
N ALA A 72 -3.95 9.09 -10.21
CA ALA A 72 -3.61 10.48 -9.92
C ALA A 72 -4.88 11.31 -9.60
N ILE A 73 -4.76 12.24 -8.65
CA ILE A 73 -5.91 13.07 -8.24
C ILE A 73 -6.33 13.93 -9.44
N GLY A 74 -7.63 13.88 -9.77
CA GLY A 74 -8.19 14.50 -10.98
C GLY A 74 -8.32 13.57 -12.19
N ASP A 75 -7.59 12.44 -12.22
CA ASP A 75 -7.60 11.47 -13.33
C ASP A 75 -8.17 10.11 -12.93
N CYS A 76 -9.15 10.11 -12.02
CA CYS A 76 -9.78 8.86 -11.60
C CYS A 76 -10.72 8.34 -12.67
N HIS A 77 -10.48 7.11 -13.14
CA HIS A 77 -11.38 6.43 -14.09
C HIS A 77 -12.83 6.35 -13.58
N TYR A 78 -13.02 6.14 -12.28
CA TYR A 78 -14.34 6.11 -11.63
C TYR A 78 -14.70 7.45 -10.97
N ARG A 79 -14.17 8.56 -11.50
CA ARG A 79 -14.40 9.97 -11.10
C ARG A 79 -13.86 10.35 -9.71
N THR A 80 -14.26 9.65 -8.65
CA THR A 80 -13.98 10.07 -7.28
C THR A 80 -13.46 8.96 -6.37
N GLY A 81 -13.17 7.77 -6.91
CA GLY A 81 -12.76 6.61 -6.10
C GLY A 81 -11.47 6.86 -5.30
N ASN A 82 -10.48 7.50 -5.92
CA ASN A 82 -9.23 7.89 -5.27
C ASN A 82 -9.44 8.95 -4.16
N LEU A 83 -10.30 9.93 -4.39
CA LEU A 83 -10.69 10.93 -3.39
C LEU A 83 -11.41 10.30 -2.20
N MET A 84 -12.31 9.34 -2.46
CA MET A 84 -13.04 8.62 -1.42
C MET A 84 -12.11 7.85 -0.50
N ILE A 85 -11.12 7.11 -1.03
CA ILE A 85 -10.17 6.38 -0.18
C ILE A 85 -9.25 7.32 0.57
N ARG A 86 -8.80 8.42 -0.05
CA ARG A 86 -7.98 9.44 0.62
C ARG A 86 -8.70 10.00 1.86
N ALA A 87 -9.94 10.48 1.67
CA ALA A 87 -10.77 11.00 2.75
C ALA A 87 -11.04 9.96 3.86
N ARG A 88 -11.16 8.66 3.52
CA ARG A 88 -11.33 7.58 4.51
C ARG A 88 -10.08 7.39 5.38
N LEU A 89 -8.90 7.45 4.78
CA LEU A 89 -7.63 7.26 5.49
C LEU A 89 -7.21 8.52 6.27
N GLU A 90 -7.57 9.70 5.78
CA GLU A 90 -7.43 10.98 6.48
C GLU A 90 -8.42 11.08 7.66
N GLY A 91 -9.53 10.34 7.61
CA GLY A 91 -10.54 10.28 8.66
C GLY A 91 -11.70 11.26 8.47
N GLU A 92 -11.75 11.91 7.32
CA GLU A 92 -12.80 12.83 6.86
C GLU A 92 -14.08 12.09 6.41
N ARG A 93 -13.96 10.81 6.08
CA ARG A 93 -15.07 9.98 5.56
C ARG A 93 -15.13 8.60 6.22
N ASN A 94 -16.35 8.09 6.46
CA ASN A 94 -16.55 6.71 6.91
C ASN A 94 -16.60 5.70 5.74
N PRO A 95 -16.21 4.43 5.95
CA PRO A 95 -15.48 3.93 7.11
C PRO A 95 -14.04 4.47 7.13
N LYS A 96 -13.52 4.77 8.32
CA LYS A 96 -12.16 5.28 8.57
C LYS A 96 -11.32 4.26 9.34
N LEU A 97 -10.02 4.50 9.41
CA LEU A 97 -9.12 3.74 10.28
C LEU A 97 -9.55 3.86 11.75
N ARG A 98 -9.40 2.78 12.51
CA ARG A 98 -9.52 2.74 13.97
C ARG A 98 -8.49 3.68 14.58
N LYS A 99 -8.84 4.31 15.70
CA LYS A 99 -7.95 5.22 16.43
C LYS A 99 -6.66 4.53 16.92
N THR A 100 -6.71 3.22 17.12
CA THR A 100 -5.58 2.39 17.55
C THR A 100 -4.61 2.04 16.42
N THR A 101 -4.99 2.29 15.16
CA THR A 101 -4.15 1.95 14.01
C THR A 101 -3.04 2.97 13.87
N ASP A 102 -1.78 2.50 13.86
CA ASP A 102 -0.63 3.36 13.59
C ASP A 102 -0.66 3.81 12.13
N LYS A 103 -1.07 5.06 11.91
CA LYS A 103 -1.18 5.66 10.57
C LYS A 103 0.15 5.70 9.82
N ARG A 104 1.28 5.69 10.52
CA ARG A 104 2.62 5.69 9.88
C ARG A 104 2.91 4.38 9.15
N LYS A 105 2.17 3.31 9.46
CA LYS A 105 2.19 2.01 8.76
C LYS A 105 1.18 1.93 7.61
N VAL A 106 0.51 3.03 7.27
CA VAL A 106 -0.51 3.11 6.21
C VAL A 106 -0.10 4.15 5.18
N GLY A 107 0.34 3.70 4.00
CA GLY A 107 0.75 4.54 2.89
C GLY A 107 -0.40 4.87 1.93
N MET A 108 -0.30 6.02 1.25
CA MET A 108 -1.20 6.43 0.18
C MET A 108 -0.39 6.93 -1.01
N PHE A 109 -0.67 6.38 -2.19
CA PHE A 109 0.02 6.71 -3.43
C PHE A 109 -1.00 6.99 -4.54
N PHE A 110 -0.74 8.02 -5.34
CA PHE A 110 -1.61 8.42 -6.45
C PHE A 110 -0.79 8.70 -7.69
N PHE A 111 -0.95 7.86 -8.71
CA PHE A 111 -0.09 7.80 -9.89
C PHE A 111 -0.87 7.57 -11.18
N THR A 112 -0.22 7.75 -12.31
CA THR A 112 -0.73 7.42 -13.65
C THR A 112 -0.07 6.16 -14.20
N MET A 113 -0.62 5.60 -15.28
CA MET A 113 -0.07 4.42 -15.98
C MET A 113 1.38 4.61 -16.48
N LYS A 114 1.91 5.83 -16.47
CA LYS A 114 3.29 6.13 -16.88
C LYS A 114 4.26 6.18 -15.70
N ASP A 115 3.76 6.18 -14.47
CA ASP A 115 4.56 6.48 -13.28
C ASP A 115 5.11 5.21 -12.60
N LYS A 116 5.62 4.24 -13.37
CA LYS A 116 6.26 3.04 -12.80
C LYS A 116 7.45 3.41 -11.90
N SER A 117 8.40 4.20 -12.41
CA SER A 117 9.61 4.57 -11.66
C SER A 117 9.30 5.45 -10.44
N PRO A 118 8.48 6.53 -10.56
CA PRO A 118 8.06 7.31 -9.39
C PRO A 118 7.37 6.49 -8.31
N PHE A 119 6.55 5.49 -8.70
CA PHE A 119 5.92 4.58 -7.75
C PHE A 119 6.96 3.75 -6.98
N LEU A 120 7.94 3.15 -7.67
CA LEU A 120 8.98 2.35 -7.02
C LEU A 120 9.84 3.18 -6.07
N GLU A 121 10.14 4.43 -6.43
CA GLU A 121 10.87 5.36 -5.58
C GLU A 121 10.07 5.72 -4.31
N ALA A 122 8.78 6.07 -4.47
CA ALA A 122 7.91 6.37 -3.34
C ALA A 122 7.71 5.16 -2.41
N LEU A 123 7.59 3.97 -2.99
CA LEU A 123 7.47 2.72 -2.24
C LEU A 123 8.74 2.43 -1.44
N LYS A 124 9.92 2.65 -2.02
CA LYS A 124 11.20 2.52 -1.33
C LYS A 124 11.29 3.48 -0.13
N GLY A 125 10.97 4.76 -0.32
CA GLY A 125 10.98 5.74 0.78
C GLY A 125 9.98 5.39 1.89
N PHE A 126 8.82 4.85 1.53
CA PHE A 126 7.86 4.33 2.52
C PHE A 126 8.39 3.12 3.28
N LYS A 127 9.05 2.16 2.61
CA LYS A 127 9.71 1.02 3.26
C LYS A 127 10.75 1.45 4.27
N GLU A 128 11.59 2.41 3.91
CA GLU A 128 12.62 2.97 4.79
C GLU A 128 11.99 3.64 6.02
N SER A 129 10.93 4.43 5.81
CA SER A 129 10.19 5.08 6.89
C SER A 129 9.58 4.06 7.86
N VAL A 130 8.97 2.98 7.35
CA VAL A 130 8.38 1.91 8.16
C VAL A 130 9.47 1.12 8.91
N ALA A 131 10.61 0.87 8.26
CA ALA A 131 11.73 0.16 8.87
C ALA A 131 12.30 0.91 10.08
N ALA A 132 12.35 2.26 10.03
CA ALA A 132 12.79 3.08 11.14
C ALA A 132 11.85 3.00 12.37
N LEU A 133 10.54 2.77 12.16
CA LEU A 133 9.57 2.63 13.27
C LEU A 133 9.80 1.38 14.11
N GLY A 134 10.34 0.31 13.53
CA GLY A 134 10.59 -0.96 14.21
C GLY A 134 11.93 -1.02 14.95
N GLN A 135 12.75 0.02 14.86
CA GLN A 135 14.03 0.15 15.56
C GLN A 135 13.90 0.99 16.85
N SER A 136 12.68 1.41 17.20
CA SER A 136 12.34 2.20 18.39
C SER A 136 11.65 1.36 19.46
#